data_AF-A0A9P4HS68-F1
#
_entry.id   AF-A0A9P4HS68-F1
#
_cell.length_a   1.000
_cell.length_b   1.000
_cell.length_c   1.000
_cell.angle_alpha   90.00
_cell.angle_beta   90.00
_cell.angle_gamma   90.00
#
_symmetry.space_group_name_H-M   'P 1'
#
loop_
_entity.id
_entity.type
_entity.pdbx_description
1 polymer ?
#
loop_
_entity_poly.entity_id
_entity_poly.type
_entity_poly.pdbx_seq_one_letter_code
_entity_poly.pdbx_strand_id
1 'polypeptide(L)'
;MSTAVVYSGKGLPLQPKITPAIGIAGIVLIATGVIYTLIGIKKRWISISLSTAYLVALAVTVLIVYVMNPPVTDAIQGAFFVASCVTGVIFGAVALIFPDVTDGLGCLLGGFCVSMWFLVLKDGGLIISTTGKAIFIALMSLAGFSLSFSHYTRSYGLIACTSFAGATIIILGIDCYSRAGLKEFWLYLWALNNNTFPLNTNTYPITRGIRVEIA
;
A
#
# COMPACT_ATOMS: atom_id res chain seq x y z
N MET A 1 -28.95 5.33 19.10
CA MET A 1 -27.79 6.24 19.24
C MET A 1 -26.66 5.46 19.89
N SER A 2 -25.72 4.94 19.09
CA SER A 2 -24.61 4.13 19.61
C SER A 2 -23.46 5.05 19.99
N THR A 3 -23.15 5.11 21.29
CA THR A 3 -22.09 5.93 21.86
C THR A 3 -20.72 5.45 21.37
N ALA A 4 -20.04 6.26 20.56
CA ALA A 4 -18.66 6.02 20.17
C ALA A 4 -17.76 6.08 21.42
N VAL A 5 -17.15 4.94 21.76
CA VAL A 5 -16.24 4.81 22.90
C VAL A 5 -14.97 5.62 22.60
N VAL A 6 -14.72 6.66 23.41
CA VAL A 6 -13.49 7.45 23.38
C VAL A 6 -12.46 6.73 24.27
N TYR A 7 -11.44 6.13 23.66
CA TYR A 7 -10.38 5.44 24.38
C TYR A 7 -9.38 6.46 24.95
N SER A 8 -9.38 6.64 26.27
CA SER A 8 -8.30 7.29 27.01
C SER A 8 -7.08 6.37 27.05
N GLY A 9 -5.89 6.96 26.86
CA GLY A 9 -4.64 6.24 26.63
C GLY A 9 -4.20 5.26 27.72
N LYS A 10 -3.26 4.38 27.30
CA LYS A 10 -2.52 3.32 28.03
C LYS A 10 -2.98 1.86 27.88
N GLY A 11 -3.65 1.52 26.78
CA GLY A 11 -3.77 0.13 26.32
C GLY A 11 -3.92 0.10 24.79
N LEU A 12 -3.22 -0.82 24.10
CA LEU A 12 -3.39 -1.04 22.66
C LEU A 12 -4.82 -1.56 22.41
N PRO A 13 -5.75 -0.73 21.93
CA PRO A 13 -7.18 -1.04 21.92
C PRO A 13 -7.58 -1.73 20.61
N LEU A 14 -6.74 -2.65 20.12
CA LEU A 14 -6.99 -3.40 18.90
C LEU A 14 -6.75 -4.87 19.20
N GLN A 15 -7.83 -5.65 19.32
CA GLN A 15 -7.76 -7.09 19.13
C GLN A 15 -7.85 -7.32 17.62
N PRO A 16 -6.74 -7.63 16.92
CA PRO A 16 -6.82 -7.92 15.50
C PRO A 16 -7.70 -9.16 15.32
N LYS A 17 -8.92 -8.94 14.84
CA LYS A 17 -9.75 -10.03 14.37
C LYS A 17 -9.19 -10.38 12.99
N ILE A 18 -8.34 -11.41 12.94
CA ILE A 18 -7.74 -11.84 11.67
C ILE A 18 -8.86 -12.44 10.83
N THR A 19 -9.49 -11.61 9.99
CA THR A 19 -10.38 -12.10 8.95
C THR A 19 -9.53 -12.98 8.02
N PRO A 20 -10.05 -14.14 7.55
CA PRO A 20 -9.29 -15.06 6.70
C PRO A 20 -8.63 -14.36 5.50
N ALA A 21 -9.30 -13.35 4.93
CA ALA A 21 -8.79 -12.53 3.84
C ALA A 21 -7.51 -11.76 4.19
N ILE A 22 -7.44 -11.12 5.36
CA ILE A 22 -6.30 -10.31 5.80
C ILE A 22 -5.10 -11.21 6.13
N GLY A 23 -5.35 -12.38 6.72
CA GLY A 23 -4.30 -13.37 6.98
C GLY A 23 -3.65 -13.87 5.68
N ILE A 24 -4.46 -14.30 4.71
CA ILE A 24 -3.94 -14.76 3.41
C ILE A 24 -3.20 -13.64 2.69
N ALA A 25 -3.74 -12.42 2.69
CA ALA A 25 -3.10 -11.25 2.11
C ALA A 25 -1.72 -10.97 2.73
N GLY A 26 -1.61 -11.04 4.05
CA GLY A 26 -0.33 -10.83 4.76
C GLY A 26 0.74 -11.84 4.36
N ILE A 27 0.40 -13.13 4.27
CA ILE A 27 1.36 -14.18 3.83
C ILE A 27 1.80 -13.94 2.40
N VAL A 28 0.85 -13.64 1.50
CA VAL A 28 1.15 -13.38 0.10
C VAL A 28 2.09 -12.19 -0.02
N LEU A 29 1.78 -11.05 0.64
CA LEU A 29 2.62 -9.86 0.61
C LEU A 29 4.03 -10.12 1.18
N ILE A 30 4.16 -10.86 2.27
CA ILE A 30 5.48 -11.20 2.84
C ILE A 30 6.26 -12.07 1.84
N ALA A 31 5.65 -13.15 1.33
CA ALA A 31 6.32 -14.08 0.44
C ALA A 31 6.75 -13.41 -0.87
N THR A 32 5.83 -12.70 -1.54
CA THR A 32 6.11 -12.02 -2.80
C THR A 32 7.02 -10.80 -2.59
N GLY A 33 6.97 -10.15 -1.42
CA GLY A 33 7.85 -9.04 -1.04
C GLY A 33 9.31 -9.50 -0.87
N VAL A 34 9.53 -10.62 -0.18
CA VAL A 34 10.86 -11.23 -0.03
C VAL A 34 11.44 -11.63 -1.39
N ILE A 35 10.62 -12.26 -2.25
CA ILE A 35 11.04 -12.60 -3.63
C ILE A 35 11.41 -11.33 -4.39
N TYR A 36 10.60 -10.27 -4.29
CA TYR A 36 10.84 -9.03 -5.00
C TYR A 36 12.13 -8.32 -4.55
N THR A 37 12.36 -8.18 -3.23
CA THR A 37 13.57 -7.56 -2.68
C THR A 37 14.84 -8.32 -3.01
N LEU A 38 14.84 -9.66 -2.86
CA LEU A 38 16.07 -10.46 -2.98
C LEU A 38 16.36 -10.92 -4.40
N ILE A 39 15.33 -11.36 -5.13
CA ILE A 39 15.46 -11.99 -6.45
C ILE A 39 15.20 -10.97 -7.56
N GLY A 40 14.36 -9.95 -7.33
CA GLY A 40 14.05 -8.91 -8.32
C GLY A 40 15.30 -8.21 -8.85
N ILE A 41 16.27 -7.90 -7.99
CA ILE A 41 17.53 -7.27 -8.38
C ILE A 41 18.35 -8.16 -9.32
N LYS A 42 18.32 -9.48 -9.12
CA LYS A 42 19.09 -10.45 -9.92
C LYS A 42 18.38 -10.86 -11.21
N LYS A 43 17.05 -10.82 -11.23
CA LYS A 43 16.23 -11.33 -12.33
C LYS A 43 15.26 -10.25 -12.81
N ARG A 44 15.65 -9.58 -13.90
CA ARG A 44 14.88 -8.50 -14.53
C ARG A 44 13.40 -8.85 -14.77
N TRP A 45 13.12 -10.07 -15.24
CA TRP A 45 11.75 -10.53 -15.51
C TRP A 45 10.88 -10.56 -14.23
N ILE A 46 11.45 -11.00 -13.10
CA ILE A 46 10.76 -11.03 -11.80
C ILE A 46 10.53 -9.60 -11.31
N SER A 47 11.52 -8.72 -11.45
CA SER A 47 11.39 -7.31 -11.09
C SER A 47 10.25 -6.64 -11.86
N ILE A 48 10.24 -6.78 -13.19
CA ILE A 48 9.21 -6.20 -14.06
C ILE A 48 7.82 -6.74 -13.73
N SER A 49 7.69 -8.07 -13.62
CA SER A 49 6.41 -8.72 -13.38
C SER A 49 5.82 -8.31 -12.02
N LEU A 50 6.62 -8.38 -10.95
CA LEU A 50 6.17 -8.02 -9.61
C LEU A 50 5.94 -6.52 -9.46
N SER A 51 6.81 -5.65 -9.98
CA SER A 51 6.62 -4.19 -9.95
C SER A 51 5.26 -3.81 -10.54
N THR A 52 4.95 -4.36 -11.71
CA THR A 52 3.72 -4.05 -12.43
C THR A 52 2.52 -4.67 -11.73
N ALA A 53 2.64 -5.91 -11.23
CA ALA A 53 1.61 -6.55 -10.43
C ALA A 53 1.25 -5.75 -9.18
N TYR A 54 2.24 -5.21 -8.45
CA TYR A 54 2.00 -4.38 -7.27
C TYR A 54 1.36 -3.05 -7.61
N LEU A 55 1.78 -2.37 -8.67
CA LEU A 55 1.15 -1.11 -9.09
C LEU A 55 -0.31 -1.30 -9.50
N VAL A 56 -0.61 -2.38 -10.24
CA VAL A 56 -1.99 -2.69 -10.65
C VAL A 56 -2.83 -3.13 -9.45
N ALA A 57 -2.30 -4.00 -8.59
CA ALA A 57 -2.98 -4.40 -7.36
C ALA A 57 -3.26 -3.19 -6.45
N LEU A 58 -2.32 -2.25 -6.37
CA LEU A 58 -2.50 -0.99 -5.64
C LEU A 58 -3.59 -0.11 -6.26
N ALA A 59 -3.56 0.08 -7.58
CA ALA A 59 -4.58 0.86 -8.29
C ALA A 59 -5.98 0.27 -8.11
N VAL A 60 -6.11 -1.05 -8.20
CA VAL A 60 -7.37 -1.76 -7.96
C VAL A 60 -7.80 -1.62 -6.50
N THR A 61 -6.87 -1.72 -5.55
CA THR A 61 -7.18 -1.52 -4.12
C THR A 61 -7.68 -0.10 -3.83
N VAL A 62 -7.02 0.91 -4.42
CA VAL A 62 -7.45 2.32 -4.33
C VAL A 62 -8.87 2.49 -4.89
N LEU A 63 -9.16 1.89 -6.05
CA LEU A 63 -10.49 1.95 -6.66
C LEU A 63 -11.55 1.24 -5.80
N ILE A 64 -11.24 0.07 -5.24
CA ILE A 64 -12.13 -0.66 -4.33
C ILE A 64 -12.44 0.21 -3.11
N VAL A 65 -11.43 0.79 -2.46
CA VAL A 65 -11.63 1.66 -1.28
C VAL A 65 -12.45 2.90 -1.62
N TYR A 66 -12.25 3.48 -2.79
CA TYR A 66 -13.00 4.64 -3.27
C TYR A 66 -14.49 4.32 -3.46
N VAL A 67 -14.83 3.16 -4.03
CA VAL A 67 -16.23 2.79 -4.34
C VAL A 67 -16.93 2.07 -3.19
N MET A 68 -16.20 1.47 -2.26
CA MET A 68 -16.75 0.63 -1.19
C MET A 68 -17.63 1.43 -0.23
N ASN A 69 -18.83 0.92 0.06
CA ASN A 69 -19.72 1.44 1.11
C ASN A 69 -19.72 0.46 2.29
N PRO A 70 -19.06 0.78 3.42
CA PRO A 70 -19.08 -0.09 4.61
C PRO A 70 -20.46 -0.08 5.30
N PRO A 71 -20.89 -1.18 5.97
CA PRO A 71 -20.13 -2.37 6.36
C PRO A 71 -20.09 -3.49 5.29
N VAL A 72 -18.95 -4.16 5.17
CA VAL A 72 -18.73 -5.28 4.24
C VAL A 72 -18.52 -6.59 5.00
N THR A 73 -19.10 -7.69 4.51
CA THR A 73 -18.94 -9.01 5.12
C THR A 73 -17.55 -9.59 4.81
N ASP A 74 -17.08 -10.53 5.66
CA ASP A 74 -15.78 -11.20 5.51
C ASP A 74 -15.60 -11.86 4.13
N ALA A 75 -16.68 -12.39 3.55
CA ALA A 75 -16.66 -13.00 2.21
C ALA A 75 -16.37 -11.97 1.10
N ILE A 76 -16.94 -10.76 1.22
CA ILE A 76 -16.74 -9.68 0.24
C ILE A 76 -15.30 -9.13 0.35
N GLN A 77 -14.74 -9.05 1.56
CA GLN A 77 -13.33 -8.69 1.76
C GLN A 77 -12.38 -9.68 1.08
N GLY A 78 -12.67 -10.98 1.18
CA GLY A 78 -11.95 -12.02 0.46
C GLY A 78 -12.04 -11.85 -1.07
N ALA A 79 -13.23 -11.53 -1.58
CA ALA A 79 -13.43 -11.26 -3.01
C ALA A 79 -12.62 -10.05 -3.50
N PHE A 80 -12.52 -8.98 -2.70
CA PHE A 80 -11.69 -7.82 -3.03
C PHE A 80 -10.20 -8.15 -3.08
N PHE A 81 -9.70 -8.97 -2.16
CA PHE A 81 -8.32 -9.45 -2.20
C PHE A 81 -8.05 -10.29 -3.46
N VAL A 82 -8.95 -11.23 -3.78
CA VAL A 82 -8.80 -12.05 -5.00
C VAL A 82 -8.84 -11.17 -6.25
N ALA A 83 -9.73 -10.17 -6.30
CA ALA A 83 -9.82 -9.24 -7.42
C ALA A 83 -8.52 -8.46 -7.63
N SER A 84 -7.91 -7.91 -6.58
CA SER A 84 -6.64 -7.18 -6.70
C SER A 84 -5.46 -8.11 -7.02
N CYS A 85 -5.43 -9.32 -6.45
CA CYS A 85 -4.38 -10.29 -6.70
C CYS A 85 -4.41 -10.82 -8.14
N VAL A 86 -5.57 -11.25 -8.63
CA VAL A 86 -5.72 -11.83 -9.98
C VAL A 86 -5.43 -10.79 -11.06
N THR A 87 -5.97 -9.57 -10.91
CA THR A 87 -5.68 -8.48 -11.84
C THR A 87 -4.19 -8.12 -11.85
N GLY A 88 -3.55 -8.04 -10.67
CA GLY A 88 -2.11 -7.82 -10.56
C GLY A 88 -1.30 -8.90 -11.29
N VAL A 89 -1.62 -10.18 -11.11
CA VAL A 89 -0.92 -11.29 -11.78
C VAL A 89 -1.10 -11.25 -13.30
N ILE A 90 -2.32 -10.98 -13.79
CA ILE A 90 -2.59 -10.89 -15.24
C ILE A 90 -1.78 -9.76 -15.86
N PHE A 91 -1.86 -8.54 -15.31
CA PHE A 91 -1.11 -7.41 -15.84
C PHE A 91 0.40 -7.55 -15.63
N GLY A 92 0.83 -8.20 -14.55
CA GLY A 92 2.22 -8.55 -14.31
C GLY A 92 2.79 -9.55 -15.33
N ALA A 93 1.97 -10.45 -15.86
CA ALA A 93 2.35 -11.33 -16.96
C ALA A 93 2.40 -10.57 -18.30
N VAL A 94 1.40 -9.72 -18.57
CA VAL A 94 1.35 -8.89 -19.79
C VAL A 94 2.51 -7.89 -19.86
N ALA A 95 2.95 -7.37 -18.71
CA ALA A 95 4.08 -6.45 -18.60
C ALA A 95 5.39 -6.98 -19.19
N LEU A 96 5.51 -8.31 -19.29
CA LEU A 96 6.69 -9.00 -19.77
C LEU A 96 6.82 -8.99 -21.30
N ILE A 97 5.74 -8.65 -22.01
CA ILE A 97 5.72 -8.48 -23.47
C ILE A 97 6.50 -7.22 -23.87
N PHE A 98 6.50 -6.18 -23.02
CA PHE A 98 7.14 -4.89 -23.29
C PHE A 98 8.14 -4.49 -22.18
N PRO A 99 9.21 -5.28 -21.97
CA PRO A 99 10.10 -5.15 -20.81
C PRO A 99 10.90 -3.85 -20.77
N ASP A 100 11.02 -3.12 -21.88
CA ASP A 100 11.76 -1.86 -21.92
C ASP A 100 10.96 -0.67 -21.40
N VAL A 101 9.63 -0.70 -21.57
CA VAL A 101 8.72 0.32 -21.02
C VAL A 101 8.41 0.01 -19.56
N THR A 102 8.22 -1.27 -19.24
CA THR A 102 7.77 -1.71 -17.91
C THR A 102 8.90 -1.78 -16.88
N ASP A 103 10.16 -1.76 -17.30
CA ASP A 103 11.32 -1.67 -16.40
C ASP A 103 11.23 -0.42 -15.49
N GLY A 104 10.82 0.72 -16.05
CA GLY A 104 10.72 1.98 -15.31
C GLY A 104 9.61 1.99 -14.26
N LEU A 105 8.64 1.08 -14.35
CA LEU A 105 7.56 0.98 -13.38
C LEU A 105 8.06 0.58 -11.99
N GLY A 106 9.16 -0.17 -11.89
CA GLY A 106 9.80 -0.48 -10.60
C GLY A 106 10.29 0.78 -9.87
N CYS A 107 10.83 1.75 -10.61
CA CYS A 107 11.24 3.04 -10.05
C CYS A 107 10.05 3.90 -9.64
N LEU A 108 8.96 3.87 -10.42
CA LEU A 108 7.71 4.57 -10.08
C LEU A 108 7.10 4.03 -8.78
N LEU A 109 7.05 2.70 -8.63
CA LEU A 109 6.62 2.04 -7.40
C LEU A 109 7.52 2.42 -6.21
N GLY A 110 8.85 2.45 -6.41
CA GLY A 110 9.78 2.88 -5.38
C GLY A 110 9.55 4.32 -4.92
N GLY A 111 9.34 5.25 -5.86
CA GLY A 111 9.04 6.66 -5.55
C GLY A 111 7.72 6.81 -4.78
N PHE A 112 6.69 6.06 -5.17
CA PHE A 112 5.45 5.96 -4.40
C PHE A 112 5.72 5.47 -2.97
N CYS A 113 6.42 4.36 -2.78
CA CYS A 113 6.73 3.82 -1.45
C CYS A 113 7.49 4.84 -0.58
N VAL A 114 8.50 5.53 -1.14
CA VAL A 114 9.27 6.56 -0.43
C VAL A 114 8.35 7.68 0.04
N SER A 115 7.45 8.15 -0.83
CA SER A 115 6.49 9.22 -0.47
C SER A 115 5.64 8.84 0.75
N MET A 116 5.23 7.59 0.85
CA MET A 116 4.42 7.11 1.96
C MET A 116 5.16 7.12 3.29
N TRP A 117 6.42 6.68 3.28
CA TRP A 117 7.25 6.71 4.47
C TRP A 117 7.50 8.14 4.97
N PHE A 118 7.64 9.11 4.06
CA PHE A 118 7.74 10.52 4.47
C PHE A 118 6.43 11.05 5.07
N LEU A 119 5.29 10.65 4.50
CA LEU A 119 4.00 11.15 4.94
C LEU A 119 3.61 10.63 6.33
N VAL A 120 4.19 9.51 6.81
CA VAL A 120 3.94 8.97 8.16
C VAL A 120 4.84 9.55 9.27
N LEU A 121 5.78 10.44 8.95
CA LEU A 121 6.73 10.99 9.95
C LEU A 121 6.07 11.91 11.01
N LYS A 122 4.82 12.33 10.80
CA LYS A 122 4.06 13.18 11.71
C LYS A 122 2.65 12.64 11.88
N ASP A 123 2.13 12.68 13.10
CA ASP A 123 0.72 12.38 13.38
C ASP A 123 -0.22 13.24 12.51
N GLY A 124 -1.16 12.58 11.82
CA GLY A 124 -2.08 13.20 10.87
C GLY A 124 -1.54 13.41 9.45
N GLY A 125 -0.26 13.13 9.22
CA GLY A 125 0.42 13.28 7.94
C GLY A 125 1.36 14.49 7.91
N LEU A 126 2.52 14.36 7.25
CA LEU A 126 3.48 15.47 7.09
C LEU A 126 2.83 16.70 6.44
N ILE A 127 1.94 16.47 5.45
CA ILE A 127 1.17 17.50 4.76
C ILE A 127 -0.28 17.37 5.20
N ILE A 128 -0.90 18.47 5.64
CA ILE A 128 -2.27 18.43 6.19
C ILE A 128 -3.33 18.44 5.08
N SER A 129 -3.09 19.18 3.99
CA SER A 129 -4.01 19.28 2.85
C SER A 129 -4.06 17.99 2.03
N THR A 130 -5.26 17.47 1.76
CA THR A 130 -5.48 16.26 0.93
C THR A 130 -4.88 16.42 -0.46
N THR A 131 -5.11 17.57 -1.11
CA THR A 131 -4.53 17.87 -2.43
C THR A 131 -3.00 17.93 -2.35
N GLY A 132 -2.46 18.51 -1.29
CA GLY A 132 -1.01 18.57 -1.07
C GLY A 132 -0.37 17.18 -0.90
N LYS A 133 -1.04 16.26 -0.20
CA LYS A 133 -0.60 14.86 -0.07
C LYS A 133 -0.56 14.17 -1.45
N ALA A 134 -1.61 14.30 -2.24
CA ALA A 134 -1.68 13.72 -3.58
C ALA A 134 -0.59 14.27 -4.52
N ILE A 135 -0.37 15.59 -4.50
CA ILE A 135 0.70 16.23 -5.28
C ILE A 135 2.08 15.71 -4.83
N PHE A 136 2.32 15.58 -3.53
CA PHE A 136 3.60 15.08 -3.01
C PHE A 136 3.86 13.63 -3.44
N ILE A 137 2.85 12.75 -3.36
CA ILE A 137 2.94 11.37 -3.85
C ILE A 137 3.25 11.34 -5.35
N ALA A 138 2.55 12.17 -6.14
CA ALA A 138 2.74 12.25 -7.58
C ALA A 138 4.16 12.75 -7.95
N LEU A 139 4.64 13.79 -7.28
CA LEU A 139 5.98 14.34 -7.50
C LEU A 139 7.08 13.33 -7.12
N MET A 140 6.93 12.61 -6.02
CA MET A 140 7.91 11.58 -5.63
C MET A 140 7.87 10.34 -6.52
N SER A 141 6.67 9.94 -6.98
CA SER A 141 6.54 8.86 -7.97
C SER A 141 7.17 9.25 -9.31
N LEU A 142 6.99 10.51 -9.74
CA LEU A 142 7.59 11.04 -10.97
C LEU A 142 9.11 11.22 -10.84
N ALA A 143 9.60 11.65 -9.68
CA ALA A 143 11.03 11.74 -9.38
C ALA A 143 11.69 10.34 -9.31
N GLY A 144 10.98 9.35 -8.78
CA GLY A 144 11.40 7.95 -8.89
C GLY A 144 11.47 7.51 -10.34
N PHE A 145 10.40 7.74 -11.11
CA PHE A 145 10.33 7.39 -12.53
C PHE A 145 11.40 8.10 -13.38
N SER A 146 11.76 9.35 -13.07
CA SER A 146 12.78 10.10 -13.80
C SER A 146 14.18 9.46 -13.68
N LEU A 147 14.47 8.77 -12.57
CA LEU A 147 15.71 7.99 -12.41
C LEU A 147 15.85 6.86 -13.44
N SER A 148 14.73 6.40 -14.01
CA SER A 148 14.72 5.36 -15.05
C SER A 148 15.13 5.87 -16.44
N PHE A 149 15.08 7.17 -16.71
CA PHE A 149 15.42 7.72 -18.03
C PHE A 149 16.93 7.93 -18.23
N SER A 150 17.66 8.21 -17.16
CA SER A 150 19.10 8.44 -17.26
C SER A 150 19.85 7.10 -17.30
N HIS A 151 20.60 6.88 -18.38
CA HIS A 151 21.37 5.65 -18.61
C HIS A 151 22.37 5.34 -17.49
N TYR A 152 22.87 6.37 -16.81
CA TYR A 152 23.84 6.20 -15.72
C TYR A 152 23.17 5.88 -14.37
N THR A 153 22.01 6.48 -14.08
CA THR A 153 21.33 6.30 -12.79
C THR A 153 20.33 5.15 -12.81
N ARG A 154 19.90 4.67 -13.97
CA ARG A 154 18.86 3.64 -14.11
C ARG A 154 19.13 2.38 -13.28
N SER A 155 20.33 1.80 -13.39
CA SER A 155 20.66 0.58 -12.66
C SER A 155 20.66 0.77 -11.15
N TYR A 156 21.28 1.85 -10.66
CA TYR A 156 21.34 2.15 -9.23
C TYR A 156 19.96 2.54 -8.66
N GLY A 157 19.20 3.34 -9.42
CA GLY A 157 17.84 3.74 -9.08
C GLY A 157 16.91 2.54 -8.98
N LEU A 158 16.94 1.62 -9.96
CA LEU A 158 16.17 0.38 -9.90
C LEU A 158 16.52 -0.47 -8.69
N ILE A 159 17.81 -0.64 -8.38
CA ILE A 159 18.24 -1.42 -7.20
C ILE A 159 17.68 -0.80 -5.91
N ALA A 160 17.83 0.52 -5.74
CA ALA A 160 17.35 1.22 -4.55
C ALA A 160 15.81 1.19 -4.45
N CYS A 161 15.11 1.50 -5.53
CA CYS A 161 13.65 1.53 -5.59
C CYS A 161 13.02 0.16 -5.38
N THR A 162 13.56 -0.90 -6.01
CA THR A 162 13.05 -2.28 -5.86
C THR A 162 13.28 -2.79 -4.44
N SER A 163 14.45 -2.53 -3.85
CA SER A 163 14.76 -2.91 -2.47
C SER A 163 13.80 -2.24 -1.49
N PHE A 164 13.60 -0.93 -1.64
CA PHE A 164 12.76 -0.13 -0.76
C PHE A 164 11.27 -0.46 -0.91
N ALA A 165 10.80 -0.64 -2.15
CA ALA A 165 9.44 -1.07 -2.44
C ALA A 165 9.16 -2.47 -1.86
N GLY A 166 10.07 -3.44 -2.07
CA GLY A 166 9.91 -4.77 -1.52
C GLY A 166 9.95 -4.80 0.02
N ALA A 167 10.82 -4.01 0.66
CA ALA A 167 10.83 -3.85 2.11
C ALA A 167 9.49 -3.28 2.63
N THR A 168 8.95 -2.30 1.92
CA THR A 168 7.64 -1.71 2.23
C THR A 168 6.52 -2.75 2.15
N ILE A 169 6.53 -3.59 1.12
CA ILE A 169 5.54 -4.65 0.93
C ILE A 169 5.63 -5.69 2.07
N ILE A 170 6.84 -6.08 2.47
CA ILE A 170 7.06 -6.99 3.61
C ILE A 170 6.49 -6.37 4.89
N ILE A 171 6.78 -5.09 5.15
CA ILE A 171 6.29 -4.39 6.34
C ILE A 171 4.75 -4.30 6.32
N LEU A 172 4.13 -4.00 5.17
CA LEU A 172 2.68 -4.03 5.03
C LEU A 172 2.09 -5.42 5.29
N GLY A 173 2.75 -6.48 4.82
CA GLY A 173 2.34 -7.85 5.12
C GLY A 173 2.48 -8.23 6.59
N ILE A 174 3.51 -7.73 7.29
CA ILE A 174 3.67 -7.89 8.74
C ILE A 174 2.59 -7.08 9.48
N ASP A 175 2.22 -5.91 8.97
CA ASP A 175 1.17 -5.05 9.55
C ASP A 175 -0.25 -5.64 9.43
N CYS A 176 -0.45 -6.68 8.60
CA CYS A 176 -1.66 -7.52 8.64
C CYS A 176 -1.73 -8.39 9.91
N TYR A 177 -0.59 -8.68 10.55
CA TYR A 177 -0.48 -9.47 11.78
C TYR A 177 -0.15 -8.64 13.01
N SER A 178 0.45 -7.47 12.81
CA SER A 178 0.84 -6.54 13.86
C SER A 178 -0.28 -5.55 14.17
N ARG A 179 -0.21 -4.97 15.38
CA ARG A 179 -1.14 -3.91 15.84
C ARG A 179 -0.58 -2.51 15.57
N ALA A 180 0.33 -2.38 14.60
CA ALA A 180 1.06 -1.14 14.35
C ALA A 180 0.24 -0.11 13.56
N GLY A 181 -0.79 -0.53 12.80
CA GLY A 181 -1.78 0.38 12.22
C GLY A 181 -1.30 1.13 10.96
N LEU A 182 -0.22 0.66 10.32
CA LEU A 182 0.44 1.40 9.24
C LEU A 182 -0.40 1.44 7.96
N LYS A 183 -0.98 0.31 7.55
CA LYS A 183 -1.88 0.23 6.38
C LYS A 183 -3.11 1.12 6.58
N GLU A 184 -3.64 1.19 7.80
CA GLU A 184 -4.79 2.03 8.15
C GLU A 184 -4.43 3.51 8.07
N PHE A 185 -3.25 3.88 8.58
CA PHE A 185 -2.75 5.24 8.49
C PHE A 185 -2.54 5.68 7.03
N TRP A 186 -2.08 4.78 6.16
CA TRP A 186 -1.90 5.06 4.74
C TRP A 186 -3.25 5.26 4.03
N LEU A 187 -4.25 4.44 4.33
CA LEU A 187 -5.61 4.62 3.83
C LEU A 187 -6.25 5.94 4.34
N TYR A 188 -5.97 6.31 5.59
CA TYR A 188 -6.38 7.61 6.15
C TYR A 188 -5.73 8.78 5.40
N LEU A 189 -4.45 8.65 5.08
CA LEU A 189 -3.70 9.67 4.38
C LEU A 189 -4.28 9.97 2.98
N TRP A 190 -4.75 8.94 2.27
CA TRP A 190 -5.36 9.10 0.96
C TRP A 190 -6.73 9.79 0.99
N ALA A 191 -7.44 9.71 2.12
CA ALA A 191 -8.76 10.33 2.30
C ALA A 191 -9.73 10.08 1.13
N LEU A 192 -9.70 8.87 0.56
CA LEU A 192 -10.44 8.52 -0.67
C LEU A 192 -11.94 8.39 -0.45
N ASN A 193 -12.36 8.10 0.78
CA ASN A 193 -13.76 7.83 1.10
C ASN A 193 -14.06 8.31 2.52
N ASN A 194 -15.10 9.13 2.67
CA ASN A 194 -15.49 9.70 3.95
C ASN A 194 -16.21 8.69 4.86
N ASN A 195 -16.65 7.55 4.32
CA ASN A 195 -17.39 6.52 5.05
C ASN A 195 -16.49 5.43 5.66
N THR A 196 -15.22 5.35 5.28
CA THR A 196 -14.28 4.33 5.76
C THR A 196 -13.78 4.58 7.19
N PHE A 197 -13.79 5.85 7.64
CA PHE A 197 -13.40 6.26 8.98
C PHE A 197 -14.61 6.83 9.76
N PRO A 198 -14.65 6.69 11.10
CA PRO A 198 -15.74 7.26 11.89
C PRO A 198 -15.72 8.80 11.82
N LEU A 199 -16.89 9.40 11.61
CA LEU A 199 -17.11 10.86 11.61
C LEU A 199 -16.64 11.43 12.98
N ASN A 200 -15.74 12.43 12.97
CA ASN A 200 -15.04 13.07 14.12
C ASN A 200 -13.61 12.59 14.45
N THR A 201 -12.73 12.42 13.46
CA THR A 201 -11.27 12.37 13.67
C THR A 201 -10.58 13.63 13.14
N ASN A 202 -10.30 14.60 14.02
CA ASN A 202 -9.50 15.80 13.68
C ASN A 202 -8.01 15.47 13.46
N THR A 203 -7.51 14.39 14.07
CA THR A 203 -6.18 13.81 13.85
C THR A 203 -6.28 12.29 13.99
N TYR A 204 -5.69 11.53 13.06
CA TYR A 204 -5.59 10.08 13.18
C TYR A 204 -4.27 9.74 13.86
N PRO A 205 -4.27 9.33 15.14
CA PRO A 205 -3.07 8.79 15.75
C PRO A 205 -2.75 7.44 15.10
N ILE A 206 -1.47 7.09 15.05
CA ILE A 206 -0.94 5.88 14.41
C ILE A 206 -1.57 4.56 14.92
N THR A 207 -2.40 4.61 15.97
CA THR A 207 -2.98 3.46 16.68
C THR A 207 -4.49 3.29 16.54
N ARG A 208 -5.19 3.98 15.62
CA ARG A 208 -6.62 3.69 15.35
C ARG A 208 -6.76 2.66 14.22
N GLY A 209 -7.84 1.86 14.27
CA GLY A 209 -8.24 0.92 13.22
C GLY A 209 -9.28 1.50 12.24
N ILE A 210 -9.50 0.81 11.12
CA ILE A 210 -10.53 1.14 10.11
C ILE A 210 -11.88 0.52 10.49
N ARG A 211 -13.02 1.18 10.16
CA ARG A 211 -14.39 0.71 10.51
C ARG A 211 -14.70 -0.72 10.09
N VAL A 212 -14.07 -1.20 9.02
CA VAL A 212 -14.23 -2.55 8.46
C VAL A 212 -13.68 -3.64 9.40
N GLU A 213 -12.75 -3.31 10.30
CA GLU A 213 -12.19 -4.25 11.29
C GLU A 213 -12.91 -4.20 12.65
N ILE A 214 -13.75 -3.19 12.88
CA ILE A 214 -14.48 -2.96 14.13
C ILE A 214 -15.93 -3.46 14.04
N ALA A 215 -16.37 -3.89 12.86
CA ALA A 215 -17.72 -4.35 12.57
C ALA A 215 -17.80 -5.89 12.54
#